data_AF-A0A061J3U4-F1
#
_entry.id   AF-A0A061J3U4-F1
#
_cell.length_a   1.000
_cell.length_b   1.000
_cell.length_c   1.000
_cell.angle_alpha   90.00
_cell.angle_beta   90.00
_cell.angle_gamma   90.00
#
_symmetry.space_group_name_H-M   'P 1'
#
loop_
_entity.id
_entity.type
_entity.pdbx_description
1 polymer ?
#
loop_
_entity_poly.entity_id
_entity_poly.type
_entity_poly.pdbx_seq_one_letter_code
_entity_poly.pdbx_strand_id
1 'polypeptide(L)'
;MTGVGSRRRGRDGGGEETSQEERAARVRPRTEHDAAAAPLSHPFKAEFNDHFETSMEALRDVAVVVDQLRRLQRPSAPENFVVYDPYYCAGTVLHHWNALGVQRVIHENRDFYRDIAEGKVPPDYDMLVTNPPFSGDHIERLFDYLVTAKKPFAFLVPDYTATKDWYRAAVRRHFTAAPPSGKGDINAPRHTRPKASAAALQPPPFLKMDPPADAETPLNDTINKINREKDKGGGEETVPIGTEPFYLVPRSCYDFRHPKGAGNDHSHFRSMWFVWAGRHTTEVLRGAKVEFARRHREALTQRQTVLDVVHGLDALAENHYVQSGSRPNPQRRAKQRRGRG
;
A
#
# COMPACT_ATOMS: atom_id res chain seq x y z
N MET A 1 52.44 58.16 -49.07
CA MET A 1 52.54 58.41 -47.61
C MET A 1 51.21 58.04 -46.98
N THR A 2 51.25 57.21 -45.92
CA THR A 2 50.20 56.91 -44.91
C THR A 2 48.83 56.39 -45.40
N GLY A 3 48.34 55.17 -45.17
CA GLY A 3 48.75 54.06 -44.31
C GLY A 3 48.10 54.06 -42.92
N VAL A 4 46.88 53.51 -42.76
CA VAL A 4 46.25 52.96 -41.51
C VAL A 4 45.05 52.10 -41.97
N GLY A 5 44.73 50.88 -41.54
CA GLY A 5 45.19 50.05 -40.43
C GLY A 5 43.97 49.29 -39.87
N SER A 6 43.78 48.05 -40.30
CA SER A 6 42.70 47.14 -39.87
C SER A 6 42.94 46.61 -38.44
N ARG A 7 41.91 46.55 -37.59
CA ARG A 7 41.96 45.87 -36.28
C ARG A 7 40.76 44.92 -36.12
N ARG A 8 41.06 43.62 -36.17
CA ARG A 8 40.25 42.53 -35.61
C ARG A 8 40.65 42.34 -34.14
N ARG A 9 39.67 42.23 -33.24
CA ARG A 9 39.74 41.60 -31.91
C ARG A 9 38.58 40.60 -31.89
N GLY A 10 38.64 39.37 -31.40
CA GLY A 10 39.54 38.70 -30.46
C GLY A 10 38.61 37.74 -29.73
N ARG A 11 38.67 36.45 -30.09
CA ARG A 11 37.77 35.38 -29.62
C ARG A 11 38.53 34.60 -28.57
N ASP A 12 38.24 34.84 -27.29
CA ASP A 12 38.82 34.08 -26.19
C ASP A 12 37.91 32.88 -25.88
N GLY A 13 38.45 31.69 -26.16
CA GLY A 13 37.94 30.42 -25.68
C GLY A 13 38.68 30.05 -24.40
N GLY A 14 37.96 30.04 -23.26
CA GLY A 14 38.43 29.45 -22.01
C GLY A 14 38.03 27.99 -21.97
N GLY A 15 38.99 27.09 -22.18
CA GLY A 15 38.85 25.68 -21.87
C GLY A 15 39.16 25.46 -20.39
N GLU A 16 38.19 24.95 -19.64
CA GLU A 16 38.41 24.39 -18.30
C GLU A 16 38.98 22.97 -18.44
N GLU A 17 40.30 22.86 -18.42
CA GLU A 17 40.99 21.60 -18.12
C GLU A 17 40.82 21.30 -16.63
N THR A 18 39.81 20.48 -16.31
CA THR A 18 39.69 19.85 -15.00
C THR A 18 40.78 18.79 -14.89
N SER A 19 41.76 19.05 -14.03
CA SER A 19 42.92 18.22 -13.77
C SER A 19 42.52 16.81 -13.32
N GLN A 20 43.20 15.80 -13.87
CA GLN A 20 43.00 14.38 -13.54
C GLN A 20 43.30 14.03 -12.06
N GLU A 21 43.88 14.94 -11.28
CA GLU A 21 44.15 14.75 -9.84
C GLU A 21 42.89 14.90 -8.96
N GLU A 22 41.90 15.73 -9.34
CA GLU A 22 40.67 15.87 -8.53
C GLU A 22 39.73 14.66 -8.65
N ARG A 23 39.92 13.80 -9.66
CA ARG A 23 39.17 12.54 -9.80
C ARG A 23 39.72 11.39 -8.94
N ALA A 24 40.95 11.49 -8.43
CA ALA A 24 41.54 10.46 -7.56
C ALA A 24 41.16 10.63 -6.08
N ALA A 25 40.70 11.81 -5.65
CA ALA A 25 40.47 12.13 -4.24
C ALA A 25 39.04 11.83 -3.73
N ARG A 26 38.16 11.20 -4.52
CA ARG A 26 36.80 10.81 -4.12
C ARG A 26 36.62 9.31 -3.87
N VAL A 27 37.70 8.56 -3.66
CA VAL A 27 37.62 7.21 -3.11
C VAL A 27 37.46 7.36 -1.60
N ARG A 28 36.21 7.30 -1.11
CA ARG A 28 35.93 7.25 0.32
C ARG A 28 36.67 6.04 0.92
N PRO A 29 37.36 6.19 2.06
CA PRO A 29 37.91 5.03 2.76
C PRO A 29 36.76 4.10 3.12
N ARG A 30 36.83 2.85 2.63
CA ARG A 30 35.98 1.76 3.10
C ARG A 30 36.21 1.62 4.60
N THR A 31 35.24 2.06 5.38
CA THR A 31 35.23 1.83 6.83
C THR A 31 35.15 0.33 7.09
N GLU A 32 35.83 -0.13 8.13
CA GLU A 32 35.92 -1.52 8.62
C GLU A 32 34.56 -2.15 9.02
N HIS A 33 33.44 -1.48 8.71
CA HIS A 33 32.09 -2.02 8.81
C HIS A 33 31.65 -2.84 7.58
N ASP A 34 32.48 -2.94 6.53
CA ASP A 34 32.35 -3.95 5.46
C ASP A 34 32.72 -5.36 5.98
N ALA A 35 32.34 -5.68 7.23
CA ALA A 35 32.33 -7.05 7.73
C ALA A 35 31.42 -7.84 6.78
N ALA A 36 32.03 -8.83 6.11
CA ALA A 36 31.43 -9.63 5.05
C ALA A 36 30.06 -10.19 5.47
N ALA A 37 29.00 -9.43 5.18
CA ALA A 37 27.64 -9.95 5.22
C ALA A 37 27.64 -11.14 4.26
N ALA A 38 27.29 -12.32 4.78
CA ALA A 38 27.16 -13.51 3.96
C ALA A 38 26.30 -13.17 2.73
N PRO A 39 26.67 -13.67 1.53
CA PRO A 39 25.97 -13.31 0.32
C PRO A 39 24.48 -13.64 0.48
N LEU A 40 23.64 -12.61 0.38
CA LEU A 40 22.19 -12.73 0.43
C LEU A 40 21.76 -13.70 -0.68
N SER A 41 21.35 -14.91 -0.30
CA SER A 41 20.95 -15.98 -1.20
C SER A 41 19.48 -16.29 -1.00
N HIS A 42 18.73 -16.38 -2.09
CA HIS A 42 17.30 -16.66 -2.07
C HIS A 42 17.03 -18.03 -2.71
N PRO A 43 16.17 -18.87 -2.12
CA PRO A 43 15.77 -20.15 -2.72
C PRO A 43 14.71 -20.00 -3.82
N PHE A 44 14.53 -18.78 -4.33
CA PHE A 44 13.57 -18.38 -5.35
C PHE A 44 14.20 -17.42 -6.35
N LYS A 45 13.62 -17.37 -7.55
CA LYS A 45 14.00 -16.39 -8.55
C LYS A 45 13.39 -15.04 -8.17
N ALA A 46 14.23 -14.02 -8.04
CA ALA A 46 13.81 -12.65 -7.81
C ALA A 46 14.55 -11.73 -8.77
N GLU A 47 13.85 -10.70 -9.27
CA GLU A 47 14.50 -9.66 -10.06
C GLU A 47 15.28 -8.74 -9.13
N PHE A 48 16.43 -8.25 -9.59
CA PHE A 48 17.31 -7.41 -8.79
C PHE A 48 16.57 -6.19 -8.18
N ASN A 49 15.65 -5.60 -8.94
CA ASN A 49 14.89 -4.42 -8.52
C ASN A 49 13.69 -4.73 -7.61
N ASP A 50 13.51 -5.98 -7.16
CA ASP A 50 12.45 -6.36 -6.22
C ASP A 50 12.91 -6.41 -4.77
N HIS A 51 14.22 -6.38 -4.52
CA HIS A 51 14.79 -6.49 -3.18
C HIS A 51 14.84 -5.14 -2.47
N PHE A 52 13.68 -4.69 -1.98
CA PHE A 52 13.56 -3.45 -1.24
C PHE A 52 12.96 -3.69 0.15
N GLU A 53 13.76 -3.42 1.18
CA GLU A 53 13.30 -3.56 2.57
C GLU A 53 12.26 -2.51 2.92
N THR A 54 11.22 -2.94 3.64
CA THR A 54 10.20 -2.06 4.19
C THR A 54 10.81 -1.18 5.28
N SER A 55 10.68 0.13 5.13
CA SER A 55 11.22 1.08 6.09
C SER A 55 10.49 1.05 7.43
N MET A 56 11.21 1.42 8.49
CA MET A 56 10.66 1.58 9.83
C MET A 56 9.50 2.59 9.84
N GLU A 57 9.59 3.65 9.05
CA GLU A 57 8.55 4.66 8.89
C GLU A 57 7.25 4.05 8.36
N ALA A 58 7.34 3.25 7.29
CA ALA A 58 6.17 2.57 6.74
C ALA A 58 5.55 1.59 7.75
N LEU A 59 6.38 0.85 8.50
CA LEU A 59 5.92 -0.08 9.52
C LEU A 59 5.28 0.63 10.72
N ARG A 60 5.81 1.78 11.16
CA ARG A 60 5.22 2.59 12.24
C ARG A 60 3.79 3.05 11.94
N ASP A 61 3.52 3.34 10.67
CA ASP A 61 2.20 3.76 10.23
C ASP A 61 1.21 2.59 10.29
N VAL A 62 1.55 1.45 9.67
CA VAL A 62 0.66 0.28 9.69
C VAL A 62 0.59 -0.40 11.07
N ALA A 63 1.58 -0.20 11.95
CA ALA A 63 1.54 -0.70 13.32
C ALA A 63 0.31 -0.21 14.12
N VAL A 64 -0.20 0.99 13.80
CA VAL A 64 -1.46 1.47 14.40
C VAL A 64 -2.62 0.53 14.07
N VAL A 65 -2.72 0.08 12.82
CA VAL A 65 -3.75 -0.86 12.38
C VAL A 65 -3.56 -2.21 13.04
N VAL A 66 -2.31 -2.72 13.06
CA VAL A 66 -1.96 -3.98 13.72
C VAL A 66 -2.37 -3.96 15.19
N ASP A 67 -2.10 -2.87 15.90
CA ASP A 67 -2.46 -2.70 17.30
C ASP A 67 -3.96 -2.67 17.55
N GLN A 68 -4.73 -1.99 16.70
CA GLN A 68 -6.19 -1.98 16.80
C GLN A 68 -6.76 -3.39 16.57
N LEU A 69 -6.32 -4.07 15.51
CA LEU A 69 -6.80 -5.41 15.20
C LEU A 69 -6.39 -6.42 16.28
N ARG A 70 -5.16 -6.33 16.79
CA ARG A 70 -4.63 -7.15 17.90
C ARG A 70 -5.53 -7.10 19.12
N ARG A 71 -5.95 -5.90 19.55
CA ARG A 71 -6.86 -5.74 20.70
C ARG A 71 -8.25 -6.33 20.46
N LEU A 72 -8.71 -6.35 19.21
CA LEU A 72 -10.03 -6.88 18.84
C LEU A 72 -10.03 -8.41 18.69
N GLN A 73 -8.99 -8.99 18.08
CA GLN A 73 -8.92 -10.43 17.82
C GLN A 73 -8.34 -11.23 18.99
N ARG A 74 -7.43 -10.63 19.77
CA ARG A 74 -6.74 -11.29 20.88
C ARG A 74 -6.86 -10.46 22.17
N PRO A 75 -8.07 -10.14 22.65
CA PRO A 75 -8.26 -9.24 23.80
C PRO A 75 -7.60 -9.76 25.09
N SER A 76 -7.58 -11.08 25.29
CA SER A 76 -7.04 -11.71 26.51
C SER A 76 -5.55 -12.07 26.42
N ALA A 77 -4.97 -12.07 25.23
CA ALA A 77 -3.57 -12.45 25.00
C ALA A 77 -3.02 -11.74 23.75
N PRO A 78 -2.98 -10.39 23.74
CA PRO A 78 -2.57 -9.62 22.58
C PRO A 78 -1.15 -9.96 22.10
N GLU A 79 -0.26 -10.39 22.99
CA GLU A 79 1.09 -10.88 22.69
C GLU A 79 1.11 -12.11 21.77
N ASN A 80 -0.01 -12.86 21.69
CA ASN A 80 -0.15 -14.00 20.79
C ASN A 80 -0.57 -13.61 19.36
N PHE A 81 -0.73 -12.32 19.08
CA PHE A 81 -1.06 -11.85 17.74
C PHE A 81 0.10 -12.06 16.77
N VAL A 82 -0.16 -12.75 15.67
CA VAL A 82 0.87 -13.16 14.70
C VAL A 82 0.72 -12.38 13.40
N VAL A 83 1.78 -11.66 13.03
CA VAL A 83 1.91 -11.02 11.70
C VAL A 83 2.65 -11.96 10.75
N TYR A 84 2.16 -12.09 9.52
CA TYR A 84 2.83 -12.83 8.46
C TYR A 84 3.32 -11.88 7.36
N ASP A 85 4.62 -11.89 7.07
CA ASP A 85 5.22 -11.16 5.96
C ASP A 85 5.88 -12.15 4.97
N PRO A 86 5.19 -12.51 3.87
CA PRO A 86 5.63 -13.55 2.95
C PRO A 86 6.81 -13.19 2.05
N TYR A 87 7.10 -11.90 1.84
CA TYR A 87 8.12 -11.48 0.87
C TYR A 87 9.43 -11.17 1.55
N TYR A 88 10.40 -12.06 1.41
CA TYR A 88 11.70 -11.94 2.06
C TYR A 88 12.70 -11.11 1.26
N CYS A 89 13.26 -10.07 1.90
CA CYS A 89 14.37 -9.28 1.38
C CYS A 89 15.68 -9.60 2.12
N ALA A 90 16.07 -8.85 3.15
CA ALA A 90 17.24 -9.15 3.98
C ALA A 90 16.88 -9.60 5.40
N GLY A 91 15.59 -9.62 5.75
CA GLY A 91 15.09 -10.03 7.05
C GLY A 91 15.05 -8.90 8.09
N THR A 92 15.41 -7.67 7.71
CA THR A 92 15.48 -6.54 8.66
C THR A 92 14.11 -6.15 9.22
N VAL A 93 13.04 -6.46 8.48
CA VAL A 93 11.64 -6.22 8.90
C VAL A 93 11.33 -6.86 10.25
N LEU A 94 11.93 -8.01 10.59
CA LEU A 94 11.75 -8.68 11.88
C LEU A 94 12.23 -7.80 13.04
N HIS A 95 13.39 -7.16 12.89
CA HIS A 95 13.91 -6.25 13.90
C HIS A 95 13.03 -5.02 14.06
N HIS A 96 12.50 -4.49 12.94
CA HIS A 96 11.59 -3.36 12.99
C HIS A 96 10.28 -3.69 13.71
N TRP A 97 9.66 -4.84 13.41
CA TRP A 97 8.44 -5.27 14.09
C TRP A 97 8.64 -5.50 15.59
N ASN A 98 9.76 -6.13 15.98
CA ASN A 98 10.12 -6.32 17.37
C ASN A 98 10.27 -4.97 18.10
N ALA A 99 10.93 -3.99 17.47
CA ALA A 99 11.06 -2.64 18.01
C ALA A 99 9.71 -1.90 18.14
N LEU A 100 8.71 -2.29 17.34
CA LEU A 100 7.33 -1.78 17.41
C LEU A 100 6.43 -2.58 18.39
N GLY A 101 7.00 -3.57 19.09
CA GLY A 101 6.27 -4.36 20.09
C GLY A 101 5.40 -5.49 19.50
N VAL A 102 5.67 -5.90 18.26
CA VAL A 102 5.08 -7.09 17.63
C VAL A 102 6.13 -8.20 17.64
N GLN A 103 6.02 -9.11 18.60
CA GLN A 103 7.04 -10.13 18.86
C GLN A 103 6.89 -11.39 17.98
N ARG A 104 5.66 -11.69 17.54
CA ARG A 104 5.36 -12.89 16.76
C ARG A 104 5.18 -12.51 15.30
N VAL A 105 6.26 -12.65 14.55
CA VAL A 105 6.28 -12.39 13.10
C VAL A 105 6.80 -13.62 12.37
N ILE A 106 6.02 -14.10 11.41
CA ILE A 106 6.45 -15.14 10.48
C ILE A 106 7.04 -14.44 9.25
N HIS A 107 8.36 -14.53 9.07
CA HIS A 107 9.09 -13.94 7.95
C HIS A 107 10.29 -14.81 7.63
N GLU A 108 10.11 -15.75 6.69
CA GLU A 108 11.09 -16.75 6.34
C GLU A 108 11.58 -16.52 4.90
N ASN A 109 12.85 -16.82 4.63
CA ASN A 109 13.43 -16.76 3.27
C ASN A 109 12.90 -17.90 2.41
N ARG A 110 11.64 -17.79 1.99
CA ARG A 110 10.88 -18.80 1.24
C ARG A 110 10.22 -18.20 0.02
N ASP A 111 9.92 -19.08 -0.93
CA ASP A 111 9.14 -18.72 -2.11
C ASP A 111 7.65 -18.72 -1.77
N PHE A 112 7.08 -17.53 -1.56
CA PHE A 112 5.67 -17.39 -1.21
C PHE A 112 4.71 -18.03 -2.22
N TYR A 113 5.00 -17.95 -3.52
CA TYR A 113 4.11 -18.49 -4.53
C TYR A 113 4.20 -20.00 -4.64
N ARG A 114 5.39 -20.56 -4.42
CA ARG A 114 5.55 -21.99 -4.23
C ARG A 114 4.78 -22.46 -3.00
N ASP A 115 4.85 -21.71 -1.90
CA ASP A 115 4.09 -22.02 -0.68
C ASP A 115 2.57 -21.99 -0.92
N ILE A 116 2.06 -21.06 -1.75
CA ILE A 116 0.65 -21.08 -2.17
C ILE A 116 0.34 -22.35 -2.98
N ALA A 117 1.14 -22.64 -4.00
CA ALA A 117 0.91 -23.78 -4.90
C ALA A 117 0.96 -25.13 -4.18
N GLU A 118 1.81 -25.24 -3.15
CA GLU A 118 2.01 -26.46 -2.36
C GLU A 118 1.12 -26.51 -1.11
N GLY A 119 0.29 -25.49 -0.85
CA GLY A 119 -0.56 -25.43 0.36
C GLY A 119 0.26 -25.31 1.66
N LYS A 120 1.45 -24.71 1.59
CA LYS A 120 2.41 -24.57 2.70
C LYS A 120 2.45 -23.16 3.30
N VAL A 121 1.56 -22.26 2.88
CA VAL A 121 1.41 -20.97 3.55
C VAL A 121 1.02 -21.22 5.01
N PRO A 122 1.70 -20.59 5.99
CA PRO A 122 1.41 -20.78 7.40
C PRO A 122 -0.09 -20.59 7.70
N PRO A 123 -0.77 -21.57 8.31
CA PRO A 123 -2.19 -21.42 8.62
C PRO A 123 -2.43 -20.52 9.84
N ASP A 124 -1.45 -20.42 10.75
CA ASP A 124 -1.59 -19.79 12.06
C ASP A 124 -1.02 -18.37 12.09
N TYR A 125 -1.64 -17.48 11.31
CA TYR A 125 -1.43 -16.03 11.42
C TYR A 125 -2.74 -15.27 11.50
N ASP A 126 -2.72 -14.13 12.17
CA ASP A 126 -3.88 -13.26 12.38
C ASP A 126 -4.00 -12.19 11.29
N MET A 127 -2.87 -11.63 10.82
CA MET A 127 -2.84 -10.63 9.76
C MET A 127 -1.60 -10.78 8.87
N LEU A 128 -1.80 -10.67 7.55
CA LEU A 128 -0.69 -10.58 6.59
C LEU A 128 -0.30 -9.11 6.42
N VAL A 129 0.97 -8.76 6.66
CA VAL A 129 1.49 -7.39 6.45
C VAL A 129 2.75 -7.45 5.62
N THR A 130 2.79 -6.79 4.46
CA THR A 130 3.93 -6.94 3.54
C THR A 130 4.16 -5.77 2.59
N ASN A 131 5.35 -5.72 2.00
CA ASN A 131 5.74 -4.86 0.89
C ASN A 131 6.14 -5.77 -0.29
N PRO A 132 5.20 -6.13 -1.18
CA PRO A 132 5.51 -7.07 -2.24
C PRO A 132 6.47 -6.46 -3.27
N PRO A 133 7.14 -7.31 -4.06
CA PRO A 133 7.77 -6.89 -5.32
C PRO A 133 6.79 -6.08 -6.19
N PHE A 134 7.28 -5.03 -6.85
CA PHE A 134 6.48 -4.19 -7.75
C PHE A 134 6.67 -4.55 -9.23
N SER A 135 7.58 -5.47 -9.53
CA SER A 135 7.75 -5.99 -10.88
C SER A 135 6.64 -6.98 -11.26
N GLY A 136 6.53 -7.27 -12.56
CA GLY A 136 5.68 -8.32 -13.10
C GLY A 136 4.20 -8.22 -12.67
N ASP A 137 3.64 -9.37 -12.30
CA ASP A 137 2.26 -9.55 -11.85
C ASP A 137 2.14 -9.75 -10.32
N HIS A 138 3.20 -9.39 -9.57
CA HIS A 138 3.29 -9.74 -8.15
C HIS A 138 2.16 -9.15 -7.30
N ILE A 139 1.77 -7.90 -7.57
CA ILE A 139 0.70 -7.22 -6.85
C ILE A 139 -0.66 -7.88 -7.14
N GLU A 140 -0.91 -8.27 -8.39
CA GLU A 140 -2.15 -8.93 -8.81
C GLU A 140 -2.27 -10.32 -8.17
N ARG A 141 -1.20 -11.13 -8.24
CA ARG A 141 -1.16 -12.46 -7.65
C ARG A 141 -1.27 -12.45 -6.12
N LEU A 142 -0.63 -11.47 -5.47
CA LEU A 142 -0.81 -11.26 -4.04
C LEU A 142 -2.29 -10.95 -3.75
N PHE A 143 -2.88 -9.99 -4.46
CA PHE A 143 -4.26 -9.58 -4.20
C PHE A 143 -5.26 -10.73 -4.41
N ASP A 144 -5.08 -11.53 -5.45
CA ASP A 144 -5.87 -12.74 -5.69
C ASP A 144 -5.75 -13.72 -4.51
N TYR A 145 -4.54 -13.94 -3.99
CA TYR A 145 -4.36 -14.74 -2.78
C TYR A 145 -5.10 -14.13 -1.57
N LEU A 146 -5.00 -12.82 -1.36
CA LEU A 146 -5.59 -12.14 -0.20
C LEU A 146 -7.12 -12.28 -0.17
N VAL A 147 -7.78 -12.10 -1.32
CA VAL A 147 -9.25 -12.25 -1.41
C VAL A 147 -9.69 -13.71 -1.24
N THR A 148 -8.90 -14.68 -1.71
CA THR A 148 -9.17 -16.11 -1.50
C THR A 148 -8.94 -16.54 -0.06
N ALA A 149 -7.88 -16.06 0.58
CA ALA A 149 -7.52 -16.39 1.95
C ALA A 149 -8.52 -15.83 2.97
N LYS A 150 -9.21 -14.72 2.64
CA LYS A 150 -10.21 -14.04 3.49
C LYS A 150 -9.70 -13.73 4.90
N LYS A 151 -8.39 -13.47 5.03
CA LYS A 151 -7.74 -13.06 6.27
C LYS A 151 -7.41 -11.57 6.24
N PRO A 152 -7.36 -10.90 7.41
CA PRO A 152 -6.89 -9.53 7.50
C PRO A 152 -5.55 -9.33 6.80
N PHE A 153 -5.41 -8.22 6.10
CA PHE A 153 -4.20 -7.87 5.39
C PHE A 153 -3.90 -6.38 5.38
N ALA A 154 -2.62 -6.06 5.23
CA ALA A 154 -2.13 -4.77 4.80
C ALA A 154 -0.96 -4.97 3.84
N PHE A 155 -1.02 -4.38 2.65
CA PHE A 155 0.12 -4.44 1.73
C PHE A 155 0.50 -3.06 1.21
N LEU A 156 1.79 -2.81 1.13
CA LEU A 156 2.36 -1.52 0.75
C LEU A 156 2.69 -1.53 -0.73
N VAL A 157 1.98 -0.74 -1.53
CA VAL A 157 2.19 -0.66 -2.98
C VAL A 157 2.11 0.77 -3.47
N PRO A 158 2.59 1.06 -4.70
CA PRO A 158 2.45 2.39 -5.28
C PRO A 158 0.98 2.84 -5.32
N ASP A 159 0.74 4.13 -5.06
CA ASP A 159 -0.60 4.73 -4.98
C ASP A 159 -1.43 4.54 -6.27
N TYR A 160 -0.77 4.54 -7.43
CA TYR A 160 -1.39 4.29 -8.73
C TYR A 160 -2.01 2.90 -8.85
N THR A 161 -1.72 1.96 -7.94
CA THR A 161 -2.36 0.63 -7.93
C THR A 161 -3.87 0.76 -7.77
N ALA A 162 -4.35 1.71 -6.96
CA ALA A 162 -5.78 1.96 -6.76
C ALA A 162 -6.49 2.53 -8.01
N THR A 163 -5.74 2.97 -9.02
CA THR A 163 -6.32 3.44 -10.30
C THR A 163 -6.39 2.36 -11.36
N LYS A 164 -5.80 1.17 -11.12
CA LYS A 164 -5.80 0.07 -12.07
C LYS A 164 -7.18 -0.57 -12.18
N ASP A 165 -7.60 -0.86 -13.41
CA ASP A 165 -8.91 -1.45 -13.68
C ASP A 165 -9.08 -2.82 -13.02
N TRP A 166 -8.03 -3.65 -13.04
CA TRP A 166 -8.06 -4.96 -12.37
C TRP A 166 -8.34 -4.82 -10.87
N TYR A 167 -7.71 -3.86 -10.20
CA TYR A 167 -7.87 -3.66 -8.75
C TYR A 167 -9.27 -3.15 -8.44
N ARG A 168 -9.73 -2.14 -9.19
CA ARG A 168 -11.09 -1.58 -9.05
C ARG A 168 -12.17 -2.63 -9.29
N ALA A 169 -12.01 -3.44 -10.33
CA ALA A 169 -12.94 -4.53 -10.63
C ALA A 169 -12.93 -5.58 -9.52
N ALA A 170 -11.75 -5.97 -9.03
CA ALA A 170 -11.64 -6.96 -7.97
C ALA A 170 -12.22 -6.46 -6.63
N VAL A 171 -11.99 -5.19 -6.27
CA VAL A 171 -12.62 -4.59 -5.07
C VAL A 171 -14.14 -4.58 -5.18
N ARG A 172 -14.69 -4.12 -6.32
CA ARG A 172 -16.15 -4.09 -6.54
C ARG A 172 -16.78 -5.49 -6.56
N ARG A 173 -16.04 -6.49 -7.03
CA ARG A 173 -16.50 -7.89 -7.07
C ARG A 173 -16.54 -8.50 -5.67
N HIS A 174 -15.50 -8.27 -4.87
CA HIS A 174 -15.29 -9.02 -3.64
C HIS A 174 -15.74 -8.29 -2.38
N PHE A 175 -16.02 -6.99 -2.43
CA PHE A 175 -16.33 -6.19 -1.24
C PHE A 175 -17.56 -5.31 -1.43
N THR A 176 -18.24 -5.01 -0.33
CA THR A 176 -19.29 -3.99 -0.31
C THR A 176 -18.65 -2.60 -0.27
N ALA A 177 -19.20 -1.67 -1.05
CA ALA A 177 -18.74 -0.29 -1.06
C ALA A 177 -18.81 0.33 0.36
N ALA A 178 -17.83 1.15 0.69
CA ALA A 178 -17.82 1.89 1.93
C ALA A 178 -19.03 2.84 1.97
N PRO A 179 -19.67 3.02 3.14
CA PRO A 179 -20.72 4.02 3.26
C PRO A 179 -20.14 5.40 2.92
N PRO A 180 -20.86 6.22 2.13
CA PRO A 180 -20.38 7.55 1.76
C PRO A 180 -20.05 8.34 3.03
N SER A 181 -18.88 8.98 3.04
CA SER A 181 -18.28 9.70 4.17
C SER A 181 -19.12 10.88 4.71
N GLY A 182 -20.31 11.14 4.16
CA GLY A 182 -21.19 12.25 4.48
C GLY A 182 -22.03 12.15 5.77
N LYS A 183 -22.06 11.00 6.46
CA LYS A 183 -22.76 10.87 7.76
C LYS A 183 -21.87 10.24 8.82
N GLY A 184 -21.00 11.05 9.42
CA GLY A 184 -20.28 10.67 10.64
C GLY A 184 -18.76 10.75 10.58
N ASP A 185 -18.16 11.25 9.49
CA ASP A 185 -16.75 11.55 9.52
C ASP A 185 -16.50 12.74 10.46
N ILE A 186 -15.97 12.44 11.64
CA ILE A 186 -15.59 13.41 12.68
C ILE A 186 -14.67 14.51 12.16
N ASN A 187 -13.97 14.26 11.04
CA ASN A 187 -13.02 15.16 10.42
C ASN A 187 -13.52 15.78 9.09
N ALA A 188 -14.69 15.39 8.57
CA ALA A 188 -15.21 16.07 7.38
C ALA A 188 -15.46 17.54 7.75
N PRO A 189 -15.02 18.51 6.93
CA PRO A 189 -15.48 19.88 7.07
C PRO A 189 -17.00 19.80 7.08
N ARG A 190 -17.63 20.27 8.16
CA ARG A 190 -19.10 20.30 8.25
C ARG A 190 -19.61 21.13 7.08
N HIS A 191 -19.95 20.49 5.97
CA HIS A 191 -20.75 21.11 4.94
C HIS A 191 -21.98 21.64 5.66
N THR A 192 -22.20 22.95 5.52
CA THR A 192 -23.28 23.67 6.17
C THR A 192 -24.57 22.88 5.99
N ARG A 193 -25.06 22.30 7.09
CA ARG A 193 -26.31 21.54 7.11
C ARG A 193 -27.37 22.40 6.41
N PRO A 194 -27.99 21.94 5.31
CA PRO A 194 -29.12 22.64 4.75
C PRO A 194 -30.12 22.87 5.87
N LYS A 195 -30.56 24.11 6.08
CA LYS A 195 -31.64 24.44 7.02
C LYS A 195 -32.91 23.79 6.48
N ALA A 196 -33.12 22.51 6.80
CA ALA A 196 -34.42 21.88 6.64
C ALA A 196 -35.40 22.63 7.54
N SER A 197 -36.52 23.08 6.97
CA SER A 197 -37.60 23.66 7.76
C SER A 197 -38.12 22.63 8.75
N ALA A 198 -38.51 23.08 9.94
CA ALA A 198 -38.96 22.25 11.05
C ALA A 198 -40.32 21.54 10.81
N ALA A 199 -40.76 21.42 9.56
CA ALA A 199 -42.08 20.93 9.20
C ALA A 199 -41.96 19.65 8.36
N ALA A 200 -41.71 18.52 9.03
CA ALA A 200 -42.16 17.17 8.66
C ALA A 200 -41.38 16.10 9.46
N LEU A 201 -41.60 16.04 10.76
CA LEU A 201 -41.34 14.82 11.54
C LEU A 201 -42.67 14.10 11.70
N GLN A 202 -43.01 13.21 10.76
CA GLN A 202 -43.98 12.17 11.04
C GLN A 202 -43.27 10.99 11.70
N PRO A 203 -43.79 10.44 12.80
CA PRO A 203 -43.24 9.24 13.41
C PRO A 203 -43.44 8.02 12.48
N PRO A 204 -42.46 7.11 12.42
CA PRO A 204 -42.56 5.92 11.58
C PRO A 204 -43.63 4.95 12.09
N PRO A 205 -44.46 4.36 11.21
CA PRO A 205 -45.41 3.33 11.59
C PRO A 205 -44.68 2.01 11.88
N PHE A 206 -44.78 1.55 13.11
CA PHE A 206 -44.38 0.21 13.53
C PHE A 206 -45.39 -0.85 13.03
N LEU A 207 -44.90 -2.08 12.87
CA LEU A 207 -45.62 -3.37 12.87
C LEU A 207 -46.44 -3.76 11.62
N LYS A 208 -45.85 -4.60 10.76
CA LYS A 208 -46.48 -5.84 10.26
C LYS A 208 -45.42 -6.94 10.14
N MET A 209 -45.57 -7.99 10.94
CA MET A 209 -44.83 -9.26 10.85
C MET A 209 -45.76 -10.27 10.16
N ASP A 210 -45.26 -10.96 9.14
CA ASP A 210 -45.91 -12.14 8.57
C ASP A 210 -45.09 -13.41 8.92
N PRO A 211 -45.75 -14.54 9.23
CA PRO A 211 -45.12 -15.81 9.61
C PRO A 211 -44.64 -16.66 8.41
N PRO A 212 -43.77 -17.66 8.65
CA PRO A 212 -43.07 -18.43 7.62
C PRO A 212 -43.90 -19.62 7.12
N ALA A 213 -43.63 -20.05 5.87
CA ALA A 213 -44.11 -21.31 5.32
C ALA A 213 -42.93 -22.16 4.83
N ASP A 214 -43.02 -23.44 5.17
CA ASP A 214 -42.08 -24.54 4.95
C ASP A 214 -41.90 -24.92 3.48
N ALA A 215 -40.75 -25.55 3.13
CA ALA A 215 -40.71 -26.84 2.43
C ALA A 215 -39.27 -27.29 2.12
N GLU A 216 -39.08 -28.61 2.18
CA GLU A 216 -37.85 -29.38 2.23
C GLU A 216 -37.19 -29.70 0.87
N THR A 217 -35.91 -30.07 0.98
CA THR A 217 -34.90 -30.80 0.16
C THR A 217 -35.33 -31.64 -1.06
N PRO A 218 -34.43 -31.94 -2.04
CA PRO A 218 -33.37 -32.95 -1.84
C PRO A 218 -32.00 -32.73 -2.52
N LEU A 219 -31.05 -33.47 -1.93
CA LEU A 219 -29.66 -33.76 -2.26
C LEU A 219 -29.50 -34.59 -3.56
N ASN A 220 -28.46 -34.33 -4.37
CA ASN A 220 -27.56 -35.37 -4.90
C ASN A 220 -26.40 -34.83 -5.76
N ASP A 221 -25.18 -35.21 -5.34
CA ASP A 221 -23.98 -35.66 -6.06
C ASP A 221 -23.74 -35.28 -7.54
N THR A 222 -22.57 -34.70 -7.84
CA THR A 222 -21.42 -35.49 -8.37
C THR A 222 -20.22 -34.58 -8.72
N ILE A 223 -19.06 -35.06 -8.29
CA ILE A 223 -17.70 -34.57 -8.48
C ILE A 223 -17.18 -34.89 -9.91
N ASN A 224 -16.61 -33.90 -10.60
CA ASN A 224 -15.45 -33.95 -11.53
C ASN A 224 -15.61 -33.10 -12.81
N LYS A 225 -14.86 -31.98 -12.91
CA LYS A 225 -13.98 -31.65 -14.06
C LYS A 225 -13.24 -30.31 -13.85
N ILE A 226 -12.03 -30.39 -13.30
CA ILE A 226 -11.06 -29.31 -13.33
C ILE A 226 -10.19 -29.54 -14.56
N ASN A 227 -10.44 -28.77 -15.63
CA ASN A 227 -9.44 -28.06 -16.42
C ASN A 227 -9.96 -27.71 -17.82
N ARG A 228 -9.77 -26.42 -18.16
CA ARG A 228 -9.86 -25.78 -19.49
C ARG A 228 -11.25 -25.50 -20.05
N GLU A 229 -11.90 -24.45 -19.52
CA GLU A 229 -12.83 -23.59 -20.27
C GLU A 229 -13.00 -22.25 -19.52
N LYS A 230 -11.99 -21.36 -19.61
CA LYS A 230 -12.14 -19.95 -19.27
C LYS A 230 -12.55 -19.23 -20.55
N ASP A 231 -13.85 -19.03 -20.79
CA ASP A 231 -14.39 -17.76 -21.31
C ASP A 231 -15.90 -17.69 -21.62
N LYS A 232 -16.76 -18.58 -21.08
CA LYS A 232 -18.21 -18.41 -21.29
C LYS A 232 -19.07 -18.67 -20.05
N GLY A 233 -19.65 -17.58 -19.54
CA GLY A 233 -21.07 -17.56 -19.19
C GLY A 233 -21.49 -18.34 -17.95
N GLY A 234 -21.07 -17.87 -16.78
CA GLY A 234 -21.70 -18.21 -15.51
C GLY A 234 -21.31 -17.13 -14.52
N GLY A 235 -22.12 -16.07 -14.45
CA GLY A 235 -21.94 -15.01 -13.45
C GLY A 235 -22.30 -15.56 -12.08
N GLU A 236 -21.40 -16.36 -11.50
CA GLU A 236 -21.51 -16.79 -10.12
C GLU A 236 -21.44 -15.52 -9.27
N GLU A 237 -22.57 -15.19 -8.64
CA GLU A 237 -22.71 -14.01 -7.80
C GLU A 237 -21.78 -14.18 -6.59
N THR A 238 -20.59 -13.58 -6.67
CA THR A 238 -19.61 -13.68 -5.60
C THR A 238 -20.12 -12.90 -4.40
N VAL A 239 -20.51 -13.62 -3.34
CA VAL A 239 -20.92 -13.02 -2.08
C VAL A 239 -19.76 -12.15 -1.54
N PRO A 240 -19.98 -10.84 -1.32
CA PRO A 240 -18.95 -9.97 -0.79
C PRO A 240 -18.39 -10.46 0.55
N ILE A 241 -17.07 -10.40 0.72
CA ILE A 241 -16.40 -10.90 1.93
C ILE A 241 -16.42 -9.90 3.10
N GLY A 242 -16.85 -8.66 2.83
CA GLY A 242 -16.98 -7.60 3.82
C GLY A 242 -16.93 -6.21 3.16
N THR A 243 -16.85 -5.18 4.00
CA THR A 243 -16.64 -3.81 3.52
C THR A 243 -15.29 -3.68 2.82
N GLU A 244 -15.22 -2.83 1.79
CA GLU A 244 -14.01 -2.60 1.03
C GLU A 244 -12.83 -2.08 1.87
N PRO A 245 -11.60 -2.24 1.37
CA PRO A 245 -10.39 -1.76 2.04
C PRO A 245 -10.40 -0.26 2.35
N PHE A 246 -9.63 0.12 3.36
CA PHE A 246 -9.22 1.50 3.61
C PHE A 246 -7.72 1.66 3.37
N TYR A 247 -7.26 2.89 3.30
CA TYR A 247 -5.93 3.25 2.83
C TYR A 247 -5.24 4.17 3.83
N LEU A 248 -3.97 3.88 4.14
CA LEU A 248 -3.10 4.79 4.89
C LEU A 248 -2.23 5.54 3.88
N VAL A 249 -2.52 6.81 3.70
CA VAL A 249 -1.94 7.64 2.64
C VAL A 249 -0.88 8.56 3.24
N PRO A 250 0.42 8.24 3.14
CA PRO A 250 1.47 9.04 3.75
C PRO A 250 1.64 10.37 3.03
N ARG A 251 1.97 11.44 3.75
CA ARG A 251 2.22 12.76 3.14
C ARG A 251 3.58 12.89 2.47
N SER A 252 4.55 12.08 2.89
CA SER A 252 5.85 11.92 2.26
C SER A 252 5.94 10.55 1.59
N CYS A 253 6.83 10.40 0.60
CA CYS A 253 7.16 9.08 0.10
C CYS A 253 7.84 8.27 1.21
N TYR A 254 7.57 6.97 1.26
CA TYR A 254 8.44 6.06 2.00
C TYR A 254 9.71 5.84 1.19
N ASP A 255 10.83 5.84 1.89
CA ASP A 255 12.10 5.42 1.31
C ASP A 255 12.28 3.92 1.52
N PHE A 256 12.90 3.27 0.54
CA PHE A 256 13.15 1.84 0.55
C PHE A 256 14.64 1.60 0.36
N ARG A 257 15.19 0.64 1.10
CA ARG A 257 16.62 0.33 1.04
C ARG A 257 16.84 -1.00 0.34
N HIS A 258 17.67 -0.97 -0.68
CA HIS A 258 18.16 -2.19 -1.29
C HIS A 258 19.34 -2.74 -0.46
N PRO A 259 19.42 -4.05 -0.18
CA PRO A 259 20.46 -4.63 0.67
C PRO A 259 21.87 -4.46 0.10
N LYS A 260 21.99 -4.33 -1.23
CA LYS A 260 23.27 -4.04 -1.91
C LYS A 260 23.56 -2.54 -2.12
N GLY A 261 22.82 -1.65 -1.45
CA GLY A 261 22.98 -0.21 -1.59
C GLY A 261 22.62 0.35 -2.97
N ALA A 262 21.86 -0.40 -3.77
CA ALA A 262 21.37 0.03 -5.07
C ALA A 262 20.08 0.87 -4.95
N GLY A 263 19.76 1.63 -5.98
CA GLY A 263 18.57 2.49 -6.01
C GLY A 263 18.90 3.95 -5.74
N ASN A 264 17.85 4.77 -5.65
CA ASN A 264 17.97 6.18 -5.32
C ASN A 264 17.82 6.38 -3.81
N ASP A 265 18.37 7.48 -3.29
CA ASP A 265 18.18 7.87 -1.89
C ASP A 265 16.69 8.02 -1.52
N HIS A 266 15.86 8.38 -2.51
CA HIS A 266 14.42 8.53 -2.34
C HIS A 266 13.60 7.72 -3.35
N SER A 267 12.45 7.23 -2.90
CA SER A 267 11.49 6.58 -3.79
C SER A 267 10.96 7.56 -4.85
N HIS A 268 10.94 7.12 -6.11
CA HIS A 268 10.45 7.92 -7.24
C HIS A 268 8.92 7.85 -7.42
N PHE A 269 8.26 7.06 -6.59
CA PHE A 269 6.81 6.94 -6.50
C PHE A 269 6.36 7.05 -5.05
N ARG A 270 5.11 7.46 -4.86
CA ARG A 270 4.46 7.43 -3.57
C ARG A 270 3.81 6.06 -3.40
N SER A 271 4.06 5.44 -2.25
CA SER A 271 3.36 4.23 -1.84
C SER A 271 2.35 4.53 -0.75
N MET A 272 1.35 3.67 -0.59
CA MET A 272 0.38 3.74 0.48
C MET A 272 0.00 2.33 0.92
N TRP A 273 -0.48 2.18 2.15
CA TRP A 273 -0.96 0.89 2.64
C TRP A 273 -2.40 0.65 2.18
N PHE A 274 -2.64 -0.55 1.65
CA PHE A 274 -3.96 -1.06 1.29
C PHE A 274 -4.38 -2.03 2.37
N VAL A 275 -5.41 -1.68 3.15
CA VAL A 275 -5.71 -2.34 4.43
C VAL A 275 -7.14 -2.87 4.46
N TRP A 276 -7.27 -4.14 4.83
CA TRP A 276 -8.56 -4.76 5.14
C TRP A 276 -8.44 -5.60 6.41
N ALA A 277 -9.27 -5.34 7.42
CA ALA A 277 -9.18 -5.97 8.73
C ALA A 277 -10.25 -7.05 8.95
N GLY A 278 -10.71 -7.68 7.88
CA GLY A 278 -11.79 -8.67 7.94
C GLY A 278 -13.11 -8.05 8.39
N ARG A 279 -13.84 -8.79 9.22
CA ARG A 279 -15.07 -8.31 9.89
C ARG A 279 -14.85 -7.10 10.81
N HIS A 280 -13.61 -6.78 11.17
CA HIS A 280 -13.25 -5.68 12.06
C HIS A 280 -12.79 -4.41 11.30
N THR A 281 -12.96 -4.38 9.97
CA THR A 281 -12.49 -3.27 9.12
C THR A 281 -13.00 -1.92 9.60
N THR A 282 -14.29 -1.82 9.94
CA THR A 282 -14.91 -0.56 10.38
C THR A 282 -14.38 -0.10 11.75
N GLU A 283 -14.23 -1.03 12.71
CA GLU A 283 -13.73 -0.74 14.05
C GLU A 283 -12.26 -0.32 14.02
N VAL A 284 -11.44 -1.05 13.25
CA VAL A 284 -10.01 -0.78 13.08
C VAL A 284 -9.82 0.56 12.38
N LEU A 285 -10.58 0.84 11.31
CA LEU A 285 -10.57 2.14 10.64
C LEU A 285 -10.87 3.29 11.60
N ARG A 286 -11.91 3.16 12.42
CA ARG A 286 -12.29 4.18 13.42
C ARG A 286 -11.18 4.37 14.46
N GLY A 287 -10.63 3.27 14.99
CA GLY A 287 -9.52 3.29 15.94
C GLY A 287 -8.28 3.96 15.35
N ALA A 288 -7.93 3.63 14.11
CA ALA A 288 -6.82 4.24 13.39
C ALA A 288 -7.04 5.74 13.19
N LYS A 289 -8.22 6.18 12.72
CA LYS A 289 -8.55 7.60 12.57
C LYS A 289 -8.38 8.38 13.89
N VAL A 290 -8.83 7.83 15.01
CA VAL A 290 -8.68 8.47 16.33
C VAL A 290 -7.21 8.57 16.75
N GLU A 291 -6.45 7.49 16.57
CA GLU A 291 -5.03 7.45 16.95
C GLU A 291 -4.19 8.39 16.09
N PHE A 292 -4.41 8.44 14.77
CA PHE A 292 -3.71 9.40 13.91
C PHE A 292 -4.11 10.84 14.19
N ALA A 293 -5.39 11.11 14.51
CA ALA A 293 -5.81 12.44 14.96
C ALA A 293 -5.13 12.85 16.28
N ARG A 294 -4.95 11.91 17.22
CA ARG A 294 -4.18 12.14 18.45
C ARG A 294 -2.73 12.48 18.14
N ARG A 295 -2.04 11.66 17.34
CA ARG A 295 -0.66 11.90 16.89
C ARG A 295 -0.53 13.22 16.14
N HIS A 296 -1.52 13.62 15.35
CA HIS A 296 -1.53 14.91 14.66
C HIS A 296 -1.52 16.10 15.61
N ARG A 297 -2.32 16.04 16.68
CA ARG A 297 -2.31 17.10 17.70
C ARG A 297 -0.96 17.21 18.41
N GLU A 298 -0.28 16.09 18.63
CA GLU A 298 1.06 16.06 19.21
C GLU A 298 2.14 16.53 18.24
N ALA A 299 2.03 16.15 16.96
CA ALA A 299 2.95 16.48 15.88
C ALA A 299 2.88 17.95 15.44
N LEU A 300 1.74 18.63 15.60
CA LEU A 300 1.63 20.07 15.34
C LEU A 300 2.62 20.88 16.19
N THR A 301 2.98 20.39 17.38
CA THR A 301 4.04 20.97 18.21
C THR A 301 5.45 20.70 17.64
N GLN A 302 5.62 19.65 16.84
CA GLN A 302 6.91 19.15 16.34
C GLN A 302 7.11 19.30 14.82
N ARG A 303 6.18 19.94 14.10
CA ARG A 303 6.17 20.08 12.62
C ARG A 303 6.29 18.76 11.85
N GLN A 304 5.84 17.65 12.43
CA GLN A 304 5.85 16.35 11.74
C GLN A 304 4.62 16.20 10.84
N THR A 305 4.84 15.63 9.64
CA THR A 305 3.76 15.33 8.70
C THR A 305 2.99 14.09 9.15
N VAL A 306 1.67 14.15 9.15
CA VAL A 306 0.81 13.02 9.53
C VAL A 306 0.13 12.43 8.30
N LEU A 307 0.01 11.12 8.24
CA LEU A 307 -0.70 10.42 7.18
C LEU A 307 -2.21 10.62 7.25
N ASP A 308 -2.88 10.46 6.11
CA ASP A 308 -4.34 10.51 6.05
C ASP A 308 -4.92 9.07 5.98
N VAL A 309 -6.10 8.87 6.56
CA VAL A 309 -6.80 7.57 6.55
C VAL A 309 -8.08 7.70 5.73
N VAL A 310 -8.15 6.96 4.62
CA VAL A 310 -9.20 7.10 3.61
C VAL A 310 -9.95 5.78 3.45
N HIS A 311 -11.28 5.78 3.48
CA HIS A 311 -12.07 4.56 3.35
C HIS A 311 -12.71 4.45 1.98
N GLY A 312 -12.34 3.40 1.23
CA GLY A 312 -12.95 3.09 -0.05
C GLY A 312 -12.32 3.80 -1.24
N LEU A 313 -12.58 3.22 -2.42
CA LEU A 313 -12.04 3.72 -3.70
C LEU A 313 -12.58 5.10 -4.07
N ASP A 314 -13.85 5.35 -3.78
CA ASP A 314 -14.50 6.61 -4.13
C ASP A 314 -13.90 7.77 -3.32
N ALA A 315 -13.68 7.58 -2.00
CA ALA A 315 -13.05 8.59 -1.17
C ALA A 315 -11.59 8.89 -1.58
N LEU A 316 -10.83 7.90 -2.07
CA LEU A 316 -9.50 8.14 -2.63
C LEU A 316 -9.55 9.05 -3.86
N ALA A 317 -10.55 8.84 -4.73
CA ALA A 317 -10.74 9.62 -5.94
C ALA A 317 -11.22 11.05 -5.64
N GLU A 318 -12.20 11.20 -4.75
CA GLU A 318 -12.78 12.47 -4.33
C GLU A 318 -11.75 13.42 -3.68
N ASN A 319 -10.84 12.86 -2.87
CA ASN A 319 -9.80 13.63 -2.19
C ASN A 319 -8.51 13.81 -3.03
N HIS A 320 -8.53 13.40 -4.30
CA HIS A 320 -7.40 13.52 -5.23
C HIS A 320 -6.09 12.86 -4.74
N TYR A 321 -6.18 11.83 -3.90
CA TYR A 321 -5.00 11.07 -3.46
C TYR A 321 -4.38 10.27 -4.60
N VAL A 322 -5.21 9.87 -5.56
CA VAL A 322 -4.81 9.15 -6.76
C VAL A 322 -5.22 9.93 -8.00
N GLN A 323 -4.28 10.12 -8.92
CA GLN A 323 -4.56 10.81 -10.18
C GLN A 323 -5.25 9.85 -11.15
N SER A 324 -6.52 10.12 -11.46
CA SER A 324 -7.32 9.34 -12.43
C SER A 324 -6.89 9.51 -13.90
N GLY A 325 -5.76 10.18 -14.15
CA GLY A 325 -5.27 10.46 -15.50
C GLY A 325 -4.04 9.62 -15.85
N SER A 326 -3.97 9.13 -17.08
CA SER A 326 -2.75 8.54 -17.63
C SER A 326 -1.60 9.55 -17.51
N ARG A 327 -0.65 9.29 -16.61
CA ARG A 327 0.56 10.11 -16.48
C ARG A 327 1.22 10.19 -17.86
N PRO A 328 1.41 11.38 -18.46
CA PRO A 328 2.04 11.49 -19.76
C PRO A 328 3.43 10.84 -19.69
N ASN A 329 3.84 10.11 -20.74
CA ASN A 329 5.15 9.49 -20.77
C ASN A 329 6.27 10.54 -20.56
N PRO A 330 7.48 10.14 -20.13
CA PRO A 330 8.56 11.08 -19.81
C PRO A 330 8.87 12.08 -20.94
N GLN A 331 8.81 11.62 -22.20
CA GLN A 331 9.04 12.46 -23.38
C GLN A 331 7.94 13.53 -23.57
N ARG A 332 6.67 13.17 -23.37
CA ARG A 332 5.52 14.11 -23.42
C ARG A 332 5.63 15.14 -22.30
N ARG A 333 6.07 14.74 -21.10
CA ARG A 333 6.35 15.69 -20.00
C ARG A 333 7.49 16.63 -20.34
N ALA A 334 8.57 16.11 -20.94
CA ALA A 334 9.70 16.94 -21.38
C ALA A 334 9.28 17.93 -22.48
N LYS A 335 8.45 17.50 -23.44
CA LYS A 335 7.91 18.36 -24.51
C LYS A 335 6.97 19.44 -23.95
N GLN A 336 6.09 19.10 -23.02
CA GLN A 336 5.20 20.06 -22.34
C GLN A 336 5.97 21.12 -21.54
N ARG A 337 7.13 20.76 -20.95
CA ARG A 337 8.02 21.72 -20.28
C ARG A 337 8.70 22.69 -21.26
N ARG A 338 9.06 22.23 -22.46
CA ARG A 338 9.72 23.07 -23.48
C ARG A 338 8.76 24.03 -24.20
N GLY A 339 7.46 23.72 -24.26
CA GLY A 339 6.46 24.54 -24.95
C GLY A 339 5.84 25.67 -24.13
N ARG A 340 6.33 25.93 -22.91
CA ARG A 340 5.85 27.01 -22.03
C ARG A 340 6.88 28.14 -21.84
N GLY A 341 7.97 28.11 -22.61
CA GLY A 341 9.04 29.12 -22.60
C GLY A 341 8.84 30.17 -23.68
#